data_AF-A0AAJ6FXU6-F1
#
_entry.id   AF-A0AAJ6FXU6-F1
#
_cell.length_a   1.000
_cell.length_b   1.000
_cell.length_c   1.000
_cell.angle_alpha   90.00
_cell.angle_beta   90.00
_cell.angle_gamma   90.00
#
_symmetry.space_group_name_H-M   'P 1'
#
loop_
_entity.id
_entity.type
_entity.pdbx_description
1 polymer ?
#
loop_
_entity_poly.entity_id
_entity_poly.type
_entity_poly.pdbx_seq_one_letter_code
_entity_poly.pdbx_strand_id
1 'polypeptide(L)'
;MKPLFPALLLTLLPLGALAASPPTPAQIEAAVMAMVEAEKTPAASTQDLLLQSMFTPRRFEHGPCWASTTLAGAYDCLVGMEIGLKNRYRMLRFVPQGMGWAMQRADVDAPVPPRERVRELLNAQLDRRAASIDDAATREELRAFQQRLQIFAIDDCELRSTQAPEIRCNVTAGDATERGTEPQTYVFDAHGQWQNAAPGDGR
;
A
#
# COMPACT_ATOMS: atom_id res chain seq x y z
N MET A 1 -4.04 72.03 -12.76
CA MET A 1 -3.90 70.92 -13.73
C MET A 1 -3.31 69.73 -12.98
N LYS A 2 -4.02 68.60 -12.98
CA LYS A 2 -3.80 67.44 -12.08
C LYS A 2 -3.15 66.31 -12.90
N PRO A 3 -2.02 65.71 -12.49
CA PRO A 3 -1.46 64.58 -13.23
C PRO A 3 -2.22 63.29 -12.89
N LEU A 4 -2.54 62.52 -13.93
CA LEU A 4 -3.10 61.18 -13.86
C LEU A 4 -1.96 60.16 -13.74
N PHE A 5 -1.88 59.46 -12.63
CA PHE A 5 -1.08 58.24 -12.49
C PHE A 5 -1.97 57.04 -12.79
N PRO A 6 -1.65 56.16 -13.76
CA PRO A 6 -2.36 54.90 -13.92
C PRO A 6 -1.84 53.89 -12.89
N ALA A 7 -2.71 53.46 -11.98
CA ALA A 7 -2.43 52.36 -11.06
C ALA A 7 -2.39 51.04 -11.85
N LEU A 8 -1.21 50.44 -11.98
CA LEU A 8 -1.08 49.03 -12.38
C LEU A 8 -1.62 48.15 -11.25
N LEU A 9 -2.80 47.55 -11.44
CA LEU A 9 -3.23 46.41 -10.64
C LEU A 9 -2.42 45.18 -11.07
N LEU A 10 -1.43 44.80 -10.25
CA LEU A 10 -0.87 43.45 -10.27
C LEU A 10 -1.95 42.47 -9.78
N THR A 11 -2.56 41.75 -10.71
CA THR A 11 -3.38 40.57 -10.41
C THR A 11 -2.46 39.47 -9.88
N LEU A 12 -2.43 39.31 -8.56
CA LEU A 12 -1.93 38.11 -7.89
C LEU A 12 -2.83 36.94 -8.28
N LEU A 13 -2.48 36.22 -9.34
CA LEU A 13 -3.05 34.90 -9.62
C LEU A 13 -2.70 34.00 -8.43
N PRO A 14 -3.69 33.31 -7.83
CA PRO A 14 -3.39 32.31 -6.82
C PRO A 14 -2.59 31.22 -7.53
N LEU A 15 -1.32 31.05 -7.16
CA LEU A 15 -0.60 29.82 -7.44
C LEU A 15 -1.36 28.72 -6.70
N GLY A 16 -2.30 28.09 -7.39
CA GLY A 16 -2.87 26.83 -6.96
C GLY A 16 -1.70 25.91 -6.69
N ALA A 17 -1.61 25.40 -5.46
CA ALA A 17 -0.65 24.37 -5.12
C ALA A 17 -0.87 23.23 -6.13
N LEU A 18 0.03 23.13 -7.10
CA LEU A 18 0.09 21.99 -8.00
C LEU A 18 0.32 20.79 -7.08
N ALA A 19 -0.73 20.00 -6.86
CA ALA A 19 -0.59 18.71 -6.23
C ALA A 19 0.46 17.96 -7.05
N ALA A 20 1.62 17.69 -6.44
CA ALA A 20 2.71 17.00 -7.11
C ALA A 20 2.15 15.67 -7.61
N SER A 21 2.25 15.39 -8.90
CA SER A 21 1.89 14.08 -9.44
C SER A 21 2.74 13.00 -8.77
N PRO A 22 2.25 11.76 -8.60
CA PRO A 22 3.06 10.67 -8.07
C PRO A 22 4.38 10.50 -8.84
N PRO A 23 5.45 9.95 -8.20
CA PRO A 23 6.71 9.67 -8.89
C PRO A 23 6.48 8.70 -10.05
N THR A 24 7.14 8.96 -11.18
CA THR A 24 7.14 8.04 -12.32
C THR A 24 7.96 6.78 -12.01
N PRO A 25 7.75 5.65 -12.70
CA PRO A 25 8.56 4.44 -12.54
C PRO A 25 10.08 4.72 -12.58
N ALA A 26 10.54 5.54 -13.53
CA ALA A 26 11.96 5.89 -13.64
C ALA A 26 12.47 6.70 -12.43
N GLN A 27 11.62 7.56 -11.85
CA GLN A 27 11.96 8.31 -10.64
C GLN A 27 11.99 7.41 -9.40
N ILE A 28 11.10 6.42 -9.32
CA ILE A 28 11.11 5.38 -8.27
C ILE A 28 12.42 4.61 -8.32
N GLU A 29 12.80 4.08 -9.49
CA GLU A 29 14.07 3.34 -9.64
C GLU A 29 15.28 4.19 -9.27
N ALA A 30 15.34 5.43 -9.78
CA ALA A 30 16.44 6.34 -9.49
C ALA A 30 16.55 6.65 -7.98
N ALA A 31 15.43 6.91 -7.31
CA ALA A 31 15.40 7.22 -5.88
C ALA A 31 15.79 6.01 -5.01
N VAL A 32 15.34 4.80 -5.37
CA VAL A 32 15.76 3.56 -4.69
C VAL A 32 17.25 3.34 -4.89
N MET A 33 17.75 3.43 -6.12
CA MET A 33 19.16 3.22 -6.41
C MET A 33 20.06 4.26 -5.75
N ALA A 34 19.61 5.52 -5.66
CA ALA A 34 20.32 6.56 -4.93
C ALA A 34 20.40 6.27 -3.42
N MET A 35 19.32 5.75 -2.81
CA MET A 35 19.34 5.32 -1.42
C MET A 35 20.31 4.15 -1.20
N VAL A 36 20.26 3.13 -2.07
CA VAL A 36 21.18 1.99 -2.01
C VAL A 36 22.63 2.46 -2.10
N GLU A 37 22.94 3.36 -3.05
CA GLU A 37 24.28 3.92 -3.19
C GLU A 37 24.72 4.71 -1.96
N ALA A 38 23.83 5.52 -1.37
CA ALA A 38 24.12 6.27 -0.16
C ALA A 38 24.39 5.37 1.08
N GLU A 39 23.89 4.13 1.07
CA GLU A 39 24.08 3.15 2.14
C GLU A 39 25.23 2.18 1.89
N LYS A 40 25.82 2.17 0.69
CA LYS A 40 26.96 1.29 0.39
C LYS A 40 28.17 1.70 1.23
N THR A 41 28.70 0.73 1.96
CA THR A 41 30.04 0.81 2.51
C THR A 41 31.07 0.60 1.39
N PRO A 42 32.20 1.34 1.37
CA PRO A 42 33.28 1.09 0.42
C PRO A 42 33.74 -0.37 0.49
N ALA A 43 33.82 -1.04 -0.67
CA ALA A 43 34.29 -2.42 -0.74
C ALA A 43 35.79 -2.50 -0.41
N ALA A 44 36.16 -3.43 0.48
CA ALA A 44 37.57 -3.65 0.84
C ALA A 44 38.25 -4.68 -0.08
N SER A 45 37.48 -5.44 -0.85
CA SER A 45 37.97 -6.49 -1.74
C SER A 45 37.05 -6.74 -2.94
N THR A 46 37.54 -7.49 -3.94
CA THR A 46 36.74 -7.95 -5.08
C THR A 46 35.60 -8.88 -4.65
N GLN A 47 35.77 -9.63 -3.57
CA GLN A 47 34.72 -10.51 -3.03
C GLN A 47 33.58 -9.68 -2.41
N ASP A 48 33.91 -8.57 -1.75
CA ASP A 48 32.90 -7.64 -1.22
C ASP A 48 32.09 -7.00 -2.35
N LEU A 49 32.74 -6.62 -3.46
CA LEU A 49 32.04 -6.12 -4.65
C LEU A 49 31.05 -7.15 -5.20
N LEU A 50 31.45 -8.42 -5.25
CA LEU A 50 30.57 -9.51 -5.68
C LEU A 50 29.37 -9.63 -4.75
N LEU A 51 29.60 -9.63 -3.43
CA LEU A 51 28.56 -9.73 -2.42
C LEU A 51 27.60 -8.53 -2.47
N GLN A 52 28.12 -7.30 -2.56
CA GLN A 52 27.33 -6.08 -2.71
C GLN A 52 26.46 -6.11 -3.97
N SER A 53 26.98 -6.65 -5.08
CA SER A 53 26.21 -6.80 -6.31
C SER A 53 24.99 -7.72 -6.13
N MET A 54 25.09 -8.77 -5.30
CA MET A 54 23.99 -9.69 -5.04
C MET A 54 22.83 -9.00 -4.32
N PHE A 55 23.09 -8.00 -3.49
CA PHE A 55 22.07 -7.25 -2.75
C PHE A 55 21.65 -5.94 -3.41
N THR A 56 22.25 -5.60 -4.56
CA THR A 56 21.81 -4.45 -5.35
C THR A 56 20.45 -4.79 -6.00
N PRO A 57 19.40 -3.99 -5.76
CA PRO A 57 18.08 -4.22 -6.35
C PRO A 57 18.12 -4.22 -7.87
N ARG A 58 17.39 -5.15 -8.47
CA ARG A 58 17.23 -5.31 -9.92
C ARG A 58 15.77 -5.65 -10.25
N ARG A 59 15.43 -5.62 -11.55
CA ARG A 59 14.09 -5.96 -12.08
C ARG A 59 12.97 -5.35 -11.24
N PHE A 60 12.79 -4.04 -11.39
CA PHE A 60 11.74 -3.33 -10.69
C PHE A 60 10.37 -3.66 -11.29
N GLU A 61 9.43 -3.92 -10.41
CA GLU A 61 8.01 -3.97 -10.71
C GLU A 61 7.33 -2.81 -10.01
N HIS A 62 6.54 -2.06 -10.76
CA HIS A 62 5.92 -0.83 -10.29
C HIS A 62 4.44 -1.08 -10.03
N GLY A 63 4.05 -1.00 -8.78
CA GLY A 63 2.65 -1.00 -8.37
C GLY A 63 2.07 0.41 -8.30
N PRO A 64 0.82 0.53 -7.85
CA PRO A 64 0.18 1.81 -7.64
C PRO A 64 0.84 2.65 -6.52
N CYS A 65 0.62 3.97 -6.58
CA CYS A 65 1.07 4.96 -5.61
C CYS A 65 -0.11 5.75 -5.05
N TRP A 66 -0.07 6.08 -3.75
CA TRP A 66 -1.07 6.92 -3.07
C TRP A 66 -0.41 8.12 -2.43
N ALA A 67 -1.15 9.23 -2.36
CA ALA A 67 -0.74 10.34 -1.52
C ALA A 67 -0.63 9.86 -0.07
N SER A 68 0.48 10.17 0.59
CA SER A 68 0.68 9.77 1.97
C SER A 68 -0.30 10.48 2.89
N THR A 69 -0.93 9.74 3.78
CA THR A 69 -1.85 10.27 4.80
C THR A 69 -1.11 10.89 5.99
N THR A 70 0.19 10.63 6.11
CA THR A 70 1.01 11.04 7.26
C THR A 70 2.04 12.11 6.91
N LEU A 71 2.34 12.32 5.63
CA LEU A 71 3.29 13.33 5.17
C LEU A 71 2.79 14.03 3.91
N ALA A 72 2.43 15.30 4.05
CA ALA A 72 1.89 16.09 2.94
C ALA A 72 2.86 16.17 1.76
N GLY A 73 2.35 15.91 0.56
CA GLY A 73 3.12 15.92 -0.69
C GLY A 73 3.99 14.69 -0.94
N ALA A 74 4.10 13.77 0.02
CA ALA A 74 4.75 12.49 -0.19
C ALA A 74 3.80 11.47 -0.83
N TYR A 75 4.37 10.47 -1.48
CA TYR A 75 3.64 9.33 -2.04
C TYR A 75 4.15 8.02 -1.45
N ASP A 76 3.23 7.16 -1.04
CA ASP A 76 3.49 5.78 -0.64
C ASP A 76 3.23 4.90 -1.87
N CYS A 77 4.26 4.20 -2.36
CA CYS A 77 4.21 3.42 -3.59
C CYS A 77 4.53 1.96 -3.33
N LEU A 78 3.75 1.06 -3.95
CA LEU A 78 4.05 -0.36 -3.97
C LEU A 78 5.16 -0.65 -4.97
N VAL A 79 6.27 -1.20 -4.50
CA VAL A 79 7.42 -1.54 -5.33
C VAL A 79 7.81 -3.00 -5.11
N GLY A 80 7.88 -3.74 -6.22
CA GLY A 80 8.49 -5.05 -6.30
C GLY A 80 9.92 -4.92 -6.80
N MET A 81 10.84 -5.66 -6.20
CA MET A 81 12.24 -5.70 -6.65
C MET A 81 12.86 -7.06 -6.40
N GLU A 82 13.72 -7.48 -7.31
CA GLU A 82 14.60 -8.62 -7.11
C GLU A 82 15.81 -8.18 -6.28
N ILE A 83 15.96 -8.78 -5.11
CA ILE A 83 17.15 -8.62 -4.25
C ILE A 83 17.67 -10.01 -3.91
N GLY A 84 18.91 -10.30 -4.30
CA GLY A 84 19.48 -11.64 -4.22
C GLY A 84 18.73 -12.61 -5.12
N LEU A 85 18.17 -13.68 -4.53
CA LEU A 85 17.41 -14.73 -5.24
C LEU A 85 15.91 -14.65 -4.97
N LYS A 86 15.41 -13.55 -4.40
CA LYS A 86 14.01 -13.42 -3.98
C LYS A 86 13.41 -12.12 -4.50
N ASN A 87 12.16 -12.20 -4.96
CA ASN A 87 11.34 -11.02 -5.17
C ASN A 87 10.85 -10.51 -3.81
N ARG A 88 10.96 -9.21 -3.60
CA ARG A 88 10.51 -8.51 -2.41
C ARG A 88 9.54 -7.43 -2.82
N TYR A 89 8.37 -7.41 -2.19
CA TYR A 89 7.35 -6.38 -2.40
C TYR A 89 7.27 -5.54 -1.13
N ARG A 90 7.40 -4.23 -1.27
CA ARG A 90 7.36 -3.29 -0.15
C ARG A 90 6.56 -2.05 -0.50
N MET A 91 6.01 -1.43 0.54
CA MET A 91 5.56 -0.05 0.47
C MET A 91 6.76 0.85 0.72
N LEU A 92 7.04 1.76 -0.20
CA LEU A 92 8.14 2.71 -0.10
C LEU A 92 7.59 4.14 -0.19
N ARG A 93 8.07 5.01 0.70
CA ARG A 93 7.67 6.43 0.69
C ARG A 93 8.64 7.26 -0.13
N PHE A 94 8.09 8.06 -1.03
CA PHE A 94 8.82 9.02 -1.85
C PHE A 94 8.43 10.43 -1.47
N VAL A 95 9.42 11.26 -1.14
CA VAL A 95 9.25 12.65 -0.73
C VAL A 95 9.79 13.57 -1.84
N PRO A 96 9.09 14.68 -2.17
CA PRO A 96 9.59 15.61 -3.18
C PRO A 96 10.96 16.18 -2.79
N GLN A 97 11.93 16.13 -3.71
CA GLN A 97 13.26 16.72 -3.52
C GLN A 97 13.70 17.48 -4.77
N GLY A 98 13.62 18.81 -4.73
CA GLY A 98 13.89 19.64 -5.90
C GLY A 98 12.94 19.33 -7.05
N MET A 99 13.48 18.97 -8.21
CA MET A 99 12.69 18.50 -9.36
C MET A 99 12.52 16.97 -9.41
N GLY A 100 12.97 16.26 -8.37
CA GLY A 100 12.95 14.80 -8.29
C GLY A 100 12.28 14.29 -7.02
N TRP A 101 12.56 13.04 -6.71
CA TRP A 101 12.02 12.32 -5.56
C TRP A 101 13.15 11.67 -4.79
N ALA A 102 13.02 11.68 -3.46
CA ALA A 102 13.88 10.94 -2.55
C ALA A 102 13.08 9.83 -1.89
N MET A 103 13.67 8.64 -1.77
CA MET A 103 13.10 7.57 -0.95
C MET A 103 13.33 7.90 0.53
N GLN A 104 12.28 7.81 1.36
CA GLN A 104 12.43 7.82 2.81
C GLN A 104 12.84 6.42 3.29
N ARG A 105 13.84 6.36 4.18
CA ARG A 105 14.42 5.10 4.69
C ARG A 105 13.47 4.28 5.56
N ALA A 106 12.59 4.93 6.31
CA ALA A 106 11.73 4.24 7.27
C ALA A 106 10.82 3.24 6.56
N ASP A 107 10.70 2.04 7.13
CA ASP A 107 9.74 1.05 6.66
C ASP A 107 8.34 1.69 6.70
N VAL A 108 7.65 1.65 5.56
CA VAL A 108 6.24 1.94 5.51
C VAL A 108 5.54 0.59 5.66
N ASP A 109 4.78 0.44 6.73
CA ASP A 109 3.98 -0.75 6.93
C ASP A 109 3.07 -0.98 5.71
N ALA A 110 2.83 -2.26 5.38
CA ALA A 110 1.82 -2.59 4.40
C ALA A 110 0.50 -1.94 4.82
N PRO A 111 -0.26 -1.32 3.90
CA PRO A 111 -1.48 -0.67 4.29
C PRO A 111 -2.45 -1.70 4.87
N VAL A 112 -3.11 -1.35 5.97
CA VAL A 112 -4.03 -2.24 6.69
C VAL A 112 -5.46 -1.74 6.48
N PRO A 113 -6.41 -2.59 6.07
CA PRO A 113 -7.80 -2.19 5.94
C PRO A 113 -8.37 -1.78 7.31
N PRO A 114 -9.22 -0.73 7.38
CA PRO A 114 -9.92 -0.38 8.61
C PRO A 114 -10.76 -1.55 9.13
N ARG A 115 -10.83 -1.74 10.45
CA ARG A 115 -11.58 -2.84 11.08
C ARG A 115 -13.04 -2.93 10.62
N GLU A 116 -13.71 -1.79 10.53
CA GLU A 116 -15.09 -1.74 10.02
C GLU A 116 -15.19 -2.25 8.58
N ARG A 117 -14.22 -1.88 7.74
CA ARG A 117 -14.19 -2.35 6.37
C ARG A 117 -13.89 -3.85 6.27
N VAL A 118 -13.00 -4.37 7.12
CA VAL A 118 -12.78 -5.82 7.23
C VAL A 118 -14.08 -6.54 7.63
N ARG A 119 -14.82 -6.01 8.61
CA ARG A 119 -16.11 -6.57 9.05
C ARG A 119 -17.12 -6.62 7.90
N GLU A 120 -17.26 -5.55 7.12
CA GLU A 120 -18.12 -5.52 5.93
C GLU A 120 -17.71 -6.58 4.91
N LEU A 121 -16.41 -6.68 4.62
CA LEU A 121 -15.88 -7.63 3.64
C LEU A 121 -16.05 -9.08 4.06
N LEU A 122 -15.88 -9.39 5.36
CA LEU A 122 -16.16 -10.72 5.92
C LEU A 122 -17.66 -11.01 5.90
N ASN A 123 -18.52 -10.07 6.29
CA ASN A 123 -19.97 -10.26 6.21
C ASN A 123 -20.42 -10.56 4.78
N ALA A 124 -19.87 -9.88 3.78
CA ALA A 124 -20.15 -10.17 2.38
C ALA A 124 -19.67 -11.57 1.93
N GLN A 125 -18.56 -12.09 2.50
CA GLN A 125 -18.15 -13.49 2.27
C GLN A 125 -19.14 -14.48 2.93
N LEU A 126 -19.54 -14.20 4.18
CA LEU A 126 -20.49 -15.02 4.92
C LEU A 126 -21.87 -15.05 4.25
N ASP A 127 -22.33 -13.95 3.65
CA ASP A 127 -23.57 -13.91 2.87
C ASP A 127 -23.52 -14.85 1.66
N ARG A 128 -22.38 -14.89 0.94
CA ARG A 128 -22.18 -15.82 -0.17
C ARG A 128 -22.21 -17.27 0.31
N ARG A 129 -21.62 -17.56 1.47
CA ARG A 129 -21.66 -18.89 2.09
C ARG A 129 -23.08 -19.24 2.56
N ALA A 130 -23.82 -18.30 3.14
CA ALA A 130 -25.20 -18.49 3.57
C ALA A 130 -26.12 -18.84 2.41
N ALA A 131 -25.86 -18.29 1.22
CA ALA A 131 -26.60 -18.59 0.01
C ALA A 131 -26.41 -20.06 -0.47
N SER A 132 -25.29 -20.71 -0.13
CA SER A 132 -25.01 -22.10 -0.50
C SER A 132 -25.40 -23.14 0.56
N ILE A 133 -25.95 -22.72 1.70
CA ILE A 133 -26.42 -23.62 2.76
C ILE A 133 -27.86 -24.01 2.46
N ASP A 134 -28.21 -25.30 2.54
CA ASP A 134 -29.60 -25.74 2.34
C ASP A 134 -30.42 -25.66 3.64
N ASP A 135 -29.81 -26.03 4.78
CA ASP A 135 -30.47 -26.04 6.08
C ASP A 135 -30.86 -24.63 6.57
N ALA A 136 -32.14 -24.45 6.89
CA ALA A 136 -32.69 -23.16 7.28
C ALA A 136 -32.21 -22.72 8.67
N ALA A 137 -32.06 -23.65 9.62
CA ALA A 137 -31.60 -23.35 10.97
C ALA A 137 -30.15 -22.85 10.97
N THR A 138 -29.27 -23.57 10.29
CA THR A 138 -27.85 -23.20 10.11
C THR A 138 -27.71 -21.84 9.42
N ARG A 139 -28.55 -21.53 8.43
CA ARG A 139 -28.55 -20.22 7.76
C ARG A 139 -28.93 -19.09 8.70
N GLU A 140 -29.91 -19.32 9.58
CA GLU A 140 -30.35 -18.32 10.56
C GLU A 140 -29.31 -18.12 11.67
N GLU A 141 -28.67 -19.18 12.15
CA GLU A 141 -27.54 -19.10 13.08
C GLU A 141 -26.39 -18.27 12.50
N LEU A 142 -26.06 -18.49 11.23
CA LEU A 142 -25.03 -17.71 10.52
C LEU A 142 -25.40 -16.22 10.44
N ARG A 143 -26.65 -15.89 10.11
CA ARG A 143 -27.13 -14.49 10.09
C ARG A 143 -27.07 -13.84 11.46
N ALA A 144 -27.46 -14.57 12.51
CA ALA A 144 -27.38 -14.07 13.87
C ALA A 144 -25.91 -13.85 14.29
N PHE A 145 -24.99 -14.70 13.86
CA PHE A 145 -23.55 -14.51 14.06
C PHE A 145 -23.01 -13.26 13.33
N GLN A 146 -23.38 -13.05 12.06
CA GLN A 146 -22.98 -11.88 11.27
C GLN A 146 -23.34 -10.55 11.96
N GLN A 147 -24.47 -10.49 12.67
CA GLN A 147 -24.89 -9.31 13.43
C GLN A 147 -24.00 -9.02 14.65
N ARG A 148 -23.36 -10.04 15.21
CA ARG A 148 -22.51 -9.95 16.40
C ARG A 148 -21.01 -9.97 16.09
N LEU A 149 -20.64 -10.19 14.82
CA LEU A 149 -19.26 -10.31 14.37
C LEU A 149 -18.44 -9.07 14.72
N GLN A 150 -17.30 -9.29 15.36
CA GLN A 150 -16.31 -8.28 15.71
C GLN A 150 -14.94 -8.63 15.13
N ILE A 151 -14.17 -7.60 14.79
CA ILE A 151 -12.76 -7.72 14.41
C ILE A 151 -11.91 -7.36 15.61
N PHE A 152 -11.21 -8.35 16.16
CA PHE A 152 -10.38 -8.17 17.35
C PHE A 152 -8.96 -7.74 16.97
N ALA A 153 -8.38 -8.34 15.93
CA ALA A 153 -7.02 -8.05 15.48
C ALA A 153 -6.88 -8.19 13.95
N ILE A 154 -5.95 -7.41 13.40
CA ILE A 154 -5.51 -7.48 12.00
C ILE A 154 -3.99 -7.34 12.04
N ASP A 155 -3.30 -8.45 11.85
CA ASP A 155 -1.85 -8.55 12.06
C ASP A 155 -1.16 -9.16 10.82
N ASP A 156 0.17 -9.11 10.81
CA ASP A 156 1.03 -9.75 9.80
C ASP A 156 0.62 -9.46 8.35
N CYS A 157 0.28 -8.21 8.05
CA CYS A 157 -0.08 -7.80 6.70
C CYS A 157 1.14 -7.77 5.78
N GLU A 158 1.13 -8.61 4.74
CA GLU A 158 2.22 -8.77 3.77
C GLU A 158 1.75 -8.49 2.34
N LEU A 159 2.56 -7.72 1.60
CA LEU A 159 2.40 -7.51 0.16
C LEU A 159 2.95 -8.71 -0.62
N ARG A 160 2.17 -9.24 -1.58
CA ARG A 160 2.55 -10.44 -2.36
C ARG A 160 2.82 -10.21 -3.84
N SER A 161 2.33 -9.12 -4.42
CA SER A 161 2.47 -8.81 -5.85
C SER A 161 2.29 -7.31 -6.10
N THR A 162 2.88 -6.80 -7.17
CA THR A 162 2.65 -5.43 -7.68
C THR A 162 1.50 -5.36 -8.68
N GLN A 163 1.19 -6.47 -9.36
CA GLN A 163 0.21 -6.53 -10.45
C GLN A 163 -1.22 -6.61 -9.93
N ALA A 164 -1.42 -7.40 -8.88
CA ALA A 164 -2.58 -7.37 -8.01
C ALA A 164 -2.01 -6.99 -6.65
N PRO A 165 -2.23 -5.77 -6.13
CA PRO A 165 -1.68 -5.31 -4.87
C PRO A 165 -2.37 -6.04 -3.70
N GLU A 166 -2.14 -7.34 -3.65
CA GLU A 166 -2.71 -8.28 -2.71
C GLU A 166 -1.94 -8.16 -1.40
N ILE A 167 -2.70 -7.81 -0.38
CA ILE A 167 -2.25 -7.69 0.99
C ILE A 167 -2.92 -8.79 1.77
N ARG A 168 -2.10 -9.73 2.23
CA ARG A 168 -2.58 -10.83 3.06
C ARG A 168 -2.32 -10.49 4.51
N CYS A 169 -3.38 -10.42 5.30
CA CYS A 169 -3.32 -10.18 6.75
C CYS A 169 -3.88 -11.40 7.49
N ASN A 170 -3.39 -11.65 8.70
CA ASN A 170 -4.05 -12.53 9.66
C ASN A 170 -5.16 -11.76 10.36
N VAL A 171 -6.41 -12.24 10.27
CA VAL A 171 -7.56 -11.56 10.87
C VAL A 171 -8.14 -12.41 11.99
N THR A 172 -8.15 -11.88 13.20
CA THR A 172 -8.84 -12.48 14.34
C THR A 172 -10.24 -11.89 14.45
N ALA A 173 -11.25 -12.73 14.22
CA ALA A 173 -12.65 -12.34 14.23
C ALA A 173 -13.52 -13.35 15.02
N GLY A 174 -14.68 -12.91 15.48
CA GLY A 174 -15.58 -13.74 16.27
C GLY A 174 -16.62 -12.91 17.01
N ASP A 175 -17.13 -13.45 18.11
CA ASP A 175 -17.98 -12.71 19.05
C ASP A 175 -17.42 -12.80 20.48
N ALA A 176 -18.25 -12.52 21.48
CA ALA A 176 -17.83 -12.57 22.89
C ALA A 176 -17.53 -14.01 23.38
N THR A 177 -18.00 -15.03 22.66
CA THR A 177 -17.97 -16.44 23.08
C THR A 177 -16.91 -17.24 22.34
N GLU A 178 -16.68 -16.96 21.06
CA GLU A 178 -15.74 -17.70 20.22
C GLU A 178 -14.97 -16.77 19.28
N ARG A 179 -13.71 -17.11 19.01
CA ARG A 179 -12.81 -16.36 18.12
C ARG A 179 -11.97 -17.32 17.29
N GLY A 180 -11.77 -16.96 16.02
CA GLY A 180 -10.85 -17.63 15.11
C GLY A 180 -9.90 -16.63 14.44
N THR A 181 -8.71 -17.10 14.08
CA THR A 181 -7.75 -16.33 13.28
C THR A 181 -7.57 -17.02 11.94
N GLU A 182 -7.87 -16.30 10.85
CA GLU A 182 -7.75 -16.82 9.50
C GLU A 182 -7.01 -15.82 8.60
N PRO A 183 -6.16 -16.28 7.66
CA PRO A 183 -5.57 -15.41 6.68
C PRO A 183 -6.64 -14.88 5.72
N GLN A 184 -6.64 -13.58 5.49
CA GLN A 184 -7.51 -12.89 4.54
C GLN A 184 -6.65 -12.12 3.55
N THR A 185 -6.99 -12.21 2.27
CA THR A 185 -6.31 -11.46 1.21
C THR A 185 -7.20 -10.34 0.71
N TYR A 186 -6.67 -9.13 0.74
CA TYR A 186 -7.33 -7.91 0.31
C TYR A 186 -6.61 -7.30 -0.87
N VAL A 187 -7.38 -6.62 -1.71
CA VAL A 187 -6.87 -5.69 -2.72
C VAL A 187 -7.52 -4.34 -2.49
N PHE A 188 -6.98 -3.28 -3.09
CA PHE A 188 -7.68 -2.01 -3.20
C PHE A 188 -7.78 -1.62 -4.68
N ASP A 189 -8.83 -0.92 -5.04
CA ASP A 189 -8.99 -0.41 -6.40
C ASP A 189 -8.16 0.87 -6.65
N ALA A 190 -8.25 1.40 -7.88
CA ALA A 190 -7.56 2.63 -8.28
C ALA A 190 -7.97 3.86 -7.43
N HIS A 191 -9.08 3.79 -6.69
CA HIS A 191 -9.57 4.84 -5.80
C HIS A 191 -9.22 4.55 -4.31
N GLY A 192 -8.44 3.50 -4.05
CA GLY A 192 -8.03 3.10 -2.70
C GLY A 192 -9.13 2.39 -1.90
N GLN A 193 -10.19 1.90 -2.54
CA GLN A 193 -11.25 1.18 -1.84
C GLN A 193 -10.90 -0.30 -1.67
N TRP A 194 -10.91 -0.77 -0.42
CA TRP A 194 -10.62 -2.16 -0.07
C TRP A 194 -11.69 -3.15 -0.54
N GLN A 195 -11.23 -4.27 -1.07
CA GLN A 195 -12.04 -5.38 -1.55
C GLN A 195 -11.41 -6.71 -1.12
N ASN A 196 -12.22 -7.76 -1.02
CA ASN A 196 -11.66 -9.11 -0.95
C ASN A 196 -10.93 -9.40 -2.26
N ALA A 197 -9.75 -9.98 -2.20
CA ALA A 197 -9.14 -10.55 -3.40
C ALA A 197 -10.09 -11.59 -4.00
N ALA A 198 -10.06 -11.74 -5.33
CA ALA A 198 -10.74 -12.86 -5.97
C ALA A 198 -10.24 -14.17 -5.32
N PRO A 199 -11.09 -15.19 -5.14
CA PRO A 199 -10.60 -16.50 -4.74
C PRO A 199 -9.48 -16.90 -5.69
N GLY A 200 -8.26 -17.08 -5.17
CA GLY A 200 -7.14 -17.50 -6.00
C GLY A 200 -7.53 -18.81 -6.67
N ASP A 201 -7.35 -18.91 -7.99
CA ASP A 201 -7.31 -20.19 -8.67
C ASP A 201 -6.20 -20.99 -7.98
N GLY A 202 -6.55 -21.88 -7.06
CA GLY A 202 -5.59 -22.70 -6.33
C GLY A 202 -4.65 -23.37 -7.32
N ARG A 203 -3.41 -22.88 -7.40
CA ARG A 203 -2.30 -23.46 -8.16
C ARG A 203 -1.06 -23.43 -7.30
#